data_AF-A0A0D6Z8F6-F1
#
_entry.id   AF-A0A0D6Z8F6-F1
#
_cell.length_a   1.000
_cell.length_b   1.000
_cell.length_c   1.000
_cell.angle_alpha   90.00
_cell.angle_beta   90.00
_cell.angle_gamma   90.00
#
_symmetry.space_group_name_H-M   'P 1'
#
loop_
_entity.id
_entity.type
_entity.pdbx_description
1 polymer ?
#
loop_
_entity_poly.entity_id
_entity_poly.type
_entity_poly.pdbx_seq_one_letter_code
_entity_poly.pdbx_strand_id
1 'polypeptide(L)'
;MIRDYQALAHTWFPIGQQKVIPTYGKHHGVKLIGTLDYETGEVFVAEEEHYDAQVFLSFLEKVVVKYQDEKIVMILDNAKIHHAKLIQPFLEAHKDHLQLVFLPPYSPELNLIEGLWGWLKKSIIYNVFYKTVEEIRAAVQTFITQINKEPMKIVNRLCLKL
;
A
#
# COMPACT_ATOMS: atom_id res chain seq x y z
N MET A 1 -3.05 0.01 -6.21
CA MET A 1 -3.26 1.17 -7.12
C MET A 1 -4.10 2.21 -6.42
N ILE A 2 -3.63 3.46 -6.37
CA ILE A 2 -4.33 4.61 -5.82
C ILE A 2 -4.81 5.46 -7.02
N ARG A 3 -6.13 5.49 -7.22
CA ARG A 3 -6.80 6.16 -8.34
C ARG A 3 -7.42 7.47 -7.87
N ASP A 4 -7.45 8.48 -8.73
CA ASP A 4 -8.10 9.78 -8.47
C ASP A 4 -9.61 9.79 -8.75
N TYR A 5 -10.08 9.02 -9.73
CA TYR A 5 -11.43 9.20 -10.30
C TYR A 5 -12.58 8.51 -9.54
N GLN A 6 -12.35 7.89 -8.38
CA GLN A 6 -13.39 7.24 -7.58
C GLN A 6 -13.13 7.32 -6.08
N ALA A 7 -13.33 8.49 -5.51
CA ALA A 7 -13.16 8.67 -4.08
C ALA A 7 -14.11 9.75 -3.53
N LEU A 8 -15.32 9.82 -4.08
CA LEU A 8 -16.39 10.48 -3.33
C LEU A 8 -16.69 9.61 -2.11
N ALA A 9 -16.58 10.22 -0.94
CA ALA A 9 -16.92 9.58 0.31
C ALA A 9 -17.92 10.46 1.06
N HIS A 10 -18.78 9.83 1.87
CA HIS A 10 -19.73 10.55 2.71
C HIS A 10 -18.99 11.56 3.59
N THR A 11 -19.48 12.79 3.59
CA THR A 11 -19.00 13.87 4.46
C THR A 11 -20.14 14.84 4.73
N TRP A 12 -19.99 15.67 5.76
CA TRP A 12 -21.01 16.60 6.21
C TRP A 12 -20.86 17.95 5.54
N PHE A 13 -21.98 18.48 5.02
CA PHE A 13 -22.09 19.83 4.50
C PHE A 13 -23.35 20.48 5.03
N PRO A 14 -23.39 21.81 5.18
CA PRO A 14 -24.63 22.53 5.43
C PRO A 14 -25.67 22.22 4.34
N ILE A 15 -26.95 22.20 4.74
CA ILE A 15 -28.06 21.98 3.81
C ILE A 15 -28.00 23.04 2.70
N GLY A 16 -28.03 22.59 1.44
CA GLY A 16 -27.92 23.46 0.26
C GLY A 16 -26.51 23.90 -0.12
N GLN A 17 -25.47 23.50 0.62
CA GLN A 17 -24.07 23.87 0.36
C GLN A 17 -23.17 22.65 0.12
N GLN A 18 -23.71 21.60 -0.50
CA GLN A 18 -22.93 20.41 -0.83
C GLN A 18 -21.75 20.77 -1.74
N LYS A 19 -20.54 20.36 -1.36
CA LYS A 19 -19.35 20.58 -2.18
C LYS A 19 -19.45 19.78 -3.47
N VAL A 20 -19.28 20.47 -4.60
CA VAL A 20 -19.14 19.84 -5.91
C VAL A 20 -17.67 19.56 -6.16
N ILE A 21 -17.35 18.32 -6.55
CA ILE A 21 -15.98 17.87 -6.75
C ILE A 21 -15.86 17.49 -8.23
N PRO A 22 -15.07 18.24 -9.03
CA PRO A 22 -14.91 17.92 -10.43
C PRO A 22 -14.21 16.57 -10.60
N THR A 23 -14.47 15.89 -11.71
CA THR A 23 -13.78 14.66 -12.09
C THR A 23 -13.50 14.69 -13.60
N TYR A 24 -12.35 14.18 -14.04
CA TYR A 24 -12.03 14.10 -15.48
C TYR A 24 -12.57 12.82 -16.14
N GLY A 25 -13.05 11.84 -15.37
CA GLY A 25 -13.44 10.52 -15.88
C GLY A 25 -12.28 9.71 -16.47
N LYS A 26 -11.03 10.12 -16.25
CA LYS A 26 -9.83 9.43 -16.74
C LYS A 26 -9.29 8.49 -15.68
N HIS A 27 -8.78 7.34 -16.11
CA HIS A 27 -8.24 6.32 -15.21
C HIS A 27 -6.78 6.59 -14.88
N HIS A 28 -6.51 7.67 -14.15
CA HIS A 28 -5.17 8.07 -13.76
C HIS A 28 -4.92 7.73 -12.27
N GLY A 29 -3.65 7.54 -11.92
CA GLY A 29 -3.27 7.15 -10.57
C GLY A 29 -1.90 6.51 -10.50
N VAL A 30 -1.44 6.31 -9.27
CA VAL A 30 -0.14 5.68 -8.98
C VAL A 30 -0.34 4.23 -8.58
N LYS A 31 0.53 3.33 -9.04
CA LYS A 31 0.55 1.95 -8.55
C LYS A 31 1.63 1.86 -7.49
N LEU A 32 1.24 1.35 -6.34
CA LEU A 32 2.10 1.22 -5.18
C LEU A 32 2.19 -0.26 -4.84
N ILE A 33 3.40 -0.69 -4.51
CA ILE A 33 3.67 -1.90 -3.77
C ILE A 33 4.29 -1.50 -2.44
N GLY A 34 3.97 -2.21 -1.36
CA GLY A 34 4.56 -1.88 -0.07
C GLY A 34 4.45 -2.99 0.95
N THR A 35 5.11 -2.77 2.07
CA THR A 35 5.05 -3.58 3.29
C THR A 35 4.80 -2.68 4.49
N LEU A 36 4.13 -3.24 5.49
CA LEU A 36 4.01 -2.68 6.82
C LEU A 36 4.69 -3.67 7.77
N ASP A 37 5.71 -3.21 8.47
CA ASP A 37 6.23 -3.91 9.63
C ASP A 37 5.29 -3.68 10.82
N TYR A 38 4.70 -4.75 11.34
CA TYR A 38 3.71 -4.67 12.40
C TYR A 38 4.33 -4.39 13.78
N GLU A 39 5.62 -4.69 13.97
CA GLU A 39 6.33 -4.49 15.24
C GLU A 39 6.78 -3.05 15.36
N THR A 40 7.45 -2.53 14.33
CA THR A 40 7.97 -1.17 14.34
C THR A 40 6.96 -0.14 13.86
N GLY A 41 5.95 -0.57 13.08
CA GLY A 41 5.04 0.33 12.39
C GLY A 41 5.63 0.94 11.12
N GLU A 42 6.85 0.57 10.70
CA GLU A 42 7.47 1.12 9.50
C GLU A 42 6.72 0.71 8.23
N VAL A 43 6.47 1.70 7.36
CA VAL A 43 5.85 1.49 6.06
C VAL A 43 6.88 1.71 4.97
N PHE A 44 7.16 0.66 4.19
CA PHE A 44 8.03 0.71 3.03
C PHE A 44 7.21 0.61 1.75
N VAL A 45 7.30 1.59 0.85
CA VAL A 45 6.50 1.65 -0.37
C VAL A 45 7.38 1.99 -1.56
N ALA A 46 7.18 1.29 -2.67
CA ALA A 46 7.70 1.65 -3.98
C ALA A 46 6.55 2.00 -4.92
N GLU A 47 6.72 3.08 -5.69
CA GLU A 47 5.85 3.38 -6.83
C GLU A 47 6.41 2.68 -8.07
N GLU A 48 5.52 2.03 -8.82
CA GLU A 48 5.90 1.23 -9.98
C GLU A 48 4.93 1.53 -11.13
N GLU A 49 5.41 1.51 -12.37
CA GLU A 49 4.54 1.74 -13.55
C GLU A 49 3.68 0.51 -13.86
N HIS A 50 4.18 -0.67 -13.49
CA HIS A 50 3.56 -1.97 -13.72
C HIS A 50 3.40 -2.74 -12.40
N TYR A 51 2.63 -3.81 -12.43
CA TYR A 51 2.42 -4.68 -11.28
C TYR A 51 2.43 -6.12 -11.76
N ASP A 52 3.64 -6.61 -12.02
CA ASP A 52 3.92 -7.95 -12.52
C ASP A 52 4.93 -8.68 -11.61
N ALA A 53 5.27 -9.91 -11.99
CA ALA A 53 6.17 -10.74 -11.21
C ALA A 53 7.61 -10.19 -11.13
N GLN A 54 8.05 -9.43 -12.14
CA GLN A 54 9.40 -8.84 -12.15
C GLN A 54 9.45 -7.67 -11.16
N VAL A 55 8.42 -6.82 -11.17
CA VAL A 55 8.26 -5.74 -10.18
C VAL A 55 8.22 -6.31 -8.76
N PHE A 56 7.48 -7.41 -8.56
CA PHE A 56 7.43 -8.07 -7.26
C PHE A 56 8.79 -8.62 -6.83
N LEU A 57 9.53 -9.26 -7.73
CA LEU A 57 10.89 -9.76 -7.45
C LEU A 57 11.82 -8.63 -7.04
N SER A 58 11.87 -7.55 -7.83
CA SER A 58 12.70 -6.38 -7.49
C SER A 58 12.28 -5.70 -6.20
N PHE A 59 11.01 -5.80 -5.81
CA PHE A 59 10.55 -5.35 -4.50
C PHE A 59 11.03 -6.26 -3.37
N LEU A 60 11.00 -7.60 -3.55
CA LEU A 60 11.56 -8.54 -2.58
C LEU A 60 13.07 -8.32 -2.36
N GLU A 61 13.83 -8.07 -3.42
CA GLU A 61 15.25 -7.72 -3.35
C GLU A 61 15.47 -6.49 -2.45
N LYS A 62 14.68 -5.42 -2.64
CA LYS A 62 14.75 -4.22 -1.80
C LYS A 62 14.41 -4.52 -0.34
N VAL A 63 13.42 -5.38 -0.08
CA VAL A 63 13.01 -5.75 1.28
C VAL A 63 14.08 -6.56 1.99
N VAL A 64 14.69 -7.55 1.32
CA VAL A 64 15.78 -8.35 1.88
C VAL A 64 16.99 -7.49 2.23
N VAL A 65 17.35 -6.52 1.37
CA VAL A 65 18.42 -5.56 1.67
C VAL A 65 18.07 -4.66 2.85
N LYS A 66 16.80 -4.23 2.95
CA LYS A 66 16.34 -3.35 4.04
C LYS A 66 16.40 -4.04 5.41
N TYR A 67 16.03 -5.32 5.48
CA TYR A 67 16.00 -6.11 6.71
C TYR A 67 17.07 -7.22 6.67
N GLN A 68 18.31 -6.83 6.30
CA GLN A 68 19.38 -7.79 6.03
C GLN A 68 19.79 -8.63 7.25
N ASP A 69 19.60 -8.10 8.45
CA ASP A 69 20.05 -8.69 9.72
C ASP A 69 18.91 -9.42 10.47
N GLU A 70 17.72 -9.50 9.89
CA GLU A 70 16.51 -10.01 10.52
C GLU A 70 15.85 -11.09 9.69
N LYS A 71 15.19 -12.07 10.34
CA LYS A 71 14.36 -13.03 9.61
C LYS A 71 13.03 -12.41 9.21
N ILE A 72 12.72 -12.46 7.92
CA ILE A 72 11.54 -11.83 7.33
C ILE A 72 10.44 -12.87 7.13
N VAL A 73 9.29 -12.66 7.77
CA VAL A 73 8.06 -13.40 7.47
C VAL A 73 7.09 -12.44 6.79
N MET A 74 6.93 -12.56 5.48
CA MET A 74 6.08 -11.69 4.69
C MET A 74 4.70 -12.30 4.52
N ILE A 75 3.69 -11.64 5.06
CA ILE A 75 2.28 -12.03 4.94
C ILE A 75 1.70 -11.41 3.67
N LEU A 76 1.14 -12.24 2.79
CA LEU A 76 0.64 -11.84 1.47
C LEU A 76 -0.78 -12.34 1.22
N ASP A 77 -1.48 -11.66 0.32
CA ASP A 77 -2.69 -12.20 -0.30
C ASP A 77 -2.32 -13.24 -1.38
N ASN A 78 -3.33 -13.80 -2.06
CA ASN A 78 -3.12 -14.83 -3.09
C ASN A 78 -3.03 -14.23 -4.51
N ALA A 79 -2.51 -13.01 -4.67
CA ALA A 79 -2.33 -12.44 -6.01
C ALA A 79 -1.42 -13.34 -6.86
N LYS A 80 -1.79 -13.58 -8.13
CA LYS A 80 -1.08 -14.50 -9.03
C LYS A 80 0.42 -14.22 -9.16
N ILE A 81 0.83 -12.95 -9.05
CA ILE A 81 2.22 -12.54 -9.13
C ILE A 81 3.08 -13.10 -7.97
N HIS A 82 2.49 -13.32 -6.79
CA HIS A 82 3.18 -13.88 -5.63
C HIS A 82 3.45 -15.38 -5.76
N HIS A 83 2.83 -16.03 -6.75
CA HIS A 83 3.04 -17.46 -7.05
C HIS A 83 3.79 -17.66 -8.37
N ALA A 84 4.33 -16.60 -8.97
CA ALA A 84 5.02 -16.70 -10.24
C ALA A 84 6.23 -17.63 -10.15
N LYS A 85 6.45 -18.48 -11.16
CA LYS A 85 7.65 -19.33 -11.21
C LYS A 85 8.94 -18.52 -11.22
N LEU A 86 8.89 -17.31 -11.77
CA LEU A 86 10.02 -16.38 -11.88
C LEU A 86 10.67 -16.07 -10.52
N ILE A 87 9.89 -15.99 -9.43
CA ILE A 87 10.42 -15.61 -8.12
C ILE A 87 10.99 -16.81 -7.33
N GLN A 88 10.72 -18.04 -7.75
CA GLN A 88 11.09 -19.25 -7.01
C GLN A 88 12.61 -19.38 -6.80
N PRO A 89 13.49 -19.12 -7.79
CA PRO A 89 14.93 -19.17 -7.57
C PRO A 89 15.41 -18.18 -6.51
N PHE A 90 14.82 -16.98 -6.46
CA PHE A 90 15.13 -15.98 -5.44
C PHE A 90 14.70 -16.44 -4.05
N LEU A 91 13.50 -17.01 -3.93
CA LEU A 91 12.99 -17.53 -2.66
C LEU A 91 13.84 -18.70 -2.14
N GLU A 92 14.28 -19.60 -3.01
CA GLU A 92 15.15 -20.71 -2.61
C GLU A 92 16.53 -20.20 -2.14
N ALA A 93 17.09 -19.21 -2.84
CA ALA A 93 18.36 -18.59 -2.46
C ALA A 93 18.31 -17.86 -1.11
N HIS A 94 17.12 -17.39 -0.69
CA HIS A 94 16.91 -16.64 0.55
C HIS A 94 16.04 -17.39 1.56
N LYS A 95 15.83 -18.70 1.44
CA LYS A 95 14.84 -19.45 2.25
C LYS A 95 15.04 -19.37 3.77
N ASP A 96 16.29 -19.20 4.21
CA ASP A 96 16.63 -19.09 5.63
C ASP A 96 16.35 -17.68 6.18
N HIS A 97 16.22 -16.70 5.28
CA HIS A 97 16.06 -15.29 5.57
C HIS A 97 14.63 -14.78 5.30
N LEU A 98 14.02 -15.17 4.17
CA LEU A 98 12.71 -14.73 3.72
C LEU A 98 11.74 -15.91 3.60
N GLN A 99 10.62 -15.82 4.31
CA GLN A 99 9.51 -16.75 4.22
C GLN A 99 8.23 -16.01 3.79
N LEU A 100 7.57 -16.50 2.75
CA LEU A 100 6.24 -16.02 2.35
C LEU A 100 5.15 -16.83 3.05
N VAL A 101 4.18 -16.15 3.65
CA VAL A 101 2.99 -16.76 4.27
C VAL A 101 1.76 -16.19 3.60
N PHE A 102 0.89 -17.06 3.11
CA PHE A 102 -0.31 -16.68 2.39
C PHE A 102 -1.54 -16.70 3.29
N LEU A 103 -2.31 -15.62 3.26
CA LEU A 103 -3.60 -15.52 3.93
C LEU A 103 -4.63 -16.45 3.27
N PRO A 104 -5.73 -16.80 3.95
CA PRO A 104 -6.84 -17.47 3.30
C PRO A 104 -7.36 -16.64 2.10
N PRO A 105 -7.80 -17.30 1.01
CA PRO A 105 -8.35 -16.59 -0.14
C PRO A 105 -9.51 -15.67 0.26
N TYR A 106 -9.59 -14.49 -0.39
CA TYR A 106 -10.64 -13.50 -0.18
C TYR A 106 -10.80 -12.98 1.26
N SER A 107 -9.71 -12.95 2.04
CA SER A 107 -9.69 -12.41 3.41
C SER A 107 -8.91 -11.09 3.52
N PRO A 108 -9.32 -10.01 2.82
CA PRO A 108 -8.61 -8.73 2.85
C PRO A 108 -8.57 -8.07 4.23
N GLU A 109 -9.52 -8.39 5.11
CA GLU A 109 -9.58 -7.93 6.50
C GLU A 109 -8.42 -8.42 7.36
N LEU A 110 -7.79 -9.55 6.97
CA LEU A 110 -6.60 -10.08 7.64
C LEU A 110 -5.31 -9.43 7.14
N ASN A 111 -5.37 -8.70 6.02
CA ASN A 111 -4.22 -8.03 5.44
C ASN A 111 -4.12 -6.59 5.94
N LEU A 112 -3.24 -6.35 6.94
CA LEU A 112 -3.07 -5.04 7.57
C LEU A 112 -2.77 -3.90 6.58
N ILE A 113 -2.09 -4.21 5.47
CA ILE A 113 -1.76 -3.19 4.46
C ILE A 113 -2.99 -2.67 3.72
N GLU A 114 -4.08 -3.45 3.63
CA GLU A 114 -5.35 -2.96 3.09
C GLU A 114 -5.94 -1.85 3.97
N GLY A 115 -5.79 -1.97 5.30
CA GLY A 115 -6.12 -0.91 6.25
C GLY A 115 -5.30 0.36 6.03
N LEU A 116 -4.00 0.22 5.75
CA LEU A 116 -3.12 1.33 5.38
C LEU A 116 -3.59 2.01 4.08
N TRP A 117 -3.89 1.24 3.03
CA TRP A 117 -4.39 1.78 1.77
C TRP A 117 -5.74 2.49 1.95
N GLY A 118 -6.62 1.94 2.79
CA GLY A 118 -7.87 2.58 3.17
C GLY A 118 -7.65 3.91 3.90
N TRP A 119 -6.67 3.98 4.80
CA TRP A 119 -6.31 5.21 5.50
C TRP A 119 -5.71 6.26 4.55
N LEU A 120 -4.80 5.87 3.66
CA LEU A 120 -4.24 6.73 2.64
C LEU A 120 -5.36 7.34 1.79
N LYS A 121 -6.24 6.51 1.21
CA LYS A 121 -7.36 6.99 0.39
C LYS A 121 -8.25 7.98 1.14
N LYS A 122 -8.61 7.68 2.40
CA LYS A 122 -9.40 8.57 3.26
C LYS A 122 -8.73 9.92 3.52
N SER A 123 -7.40 9.94 3.59
CA SER A 123 -6.66 11.14 3.98
C SER A 123 -6.38 12.07 2.80
N ILE A 124 -6.07 11.53 1.62
CA ILE A 124 -5.59 12.34 0.50
C ILE A 124 -6.43 12.23 -0.77
N ILE A 125 -7.16 11.14 -0.99
CA ILE A 125 -7.93 10.95 -2.23
C ILE A 125 -9.40 11.35 -2.02
N TYR A 126 -9.97 11.03 -0.85
CA TYR A 126 -11.40 11.20 -0.62
C TYR A 126 -11.81 12.66 -0.68
N ASN A 127 -12.77 12.97 -1.56
CA ASN A 127 -13.31 14.30 -1.78
C ASN A 127 -12.26 15.36 -2.18
N VAL A 128 -11.18 14.93 -2.84
CA VAL A 128 -10.12 15.78 -3.38
C VAL A 128 -10.06 15.60 -4.90
N PHE A 129 -9.82 16.69 -5.62
CA PHE A 129 -9.59 16.66 -7.05
C PHE A 129 -8.14 17.05 -7.35
N TYR A 130 -7.46 16.16 -8.06
CA TYR A 130 -6.10 16.38 -8.57
C TYR A 130 -6.15 16.68 -10.05
N LYS A 131 -5.37 17.67 -10.48
CA LYS A 131 -5.28 18.06 -11.89
C LYS A 131 -4.34 17.14 -12.67
N THR A 132 -3.32 16.59 -12.01
CA THR A 132 -2.29 15.76 -12.63
C THR A 132 -1.92 14.56 -11.76
N VAL A 133 -1.29 13.55 -12.36
CA VAL A 133 -0.79 12.37 -11.63
C VAL A 133 0.35 12.75 -10.68
N GLU A 134 1.14 13.76 -11.04
CA GLU A 134 2.24 14.28 -10.25
C GLU A 134 1.75 14.85 -8.91
N GLU A 135 0.59 15.49 -8.88
CA GLU A 135 -0.01 15.97 -7.63
C GLU A 135 -0.44 14.79 -6.74
N ILE A 136 -0.99 13.72 -7.32
CA ILE A 136 -1.33 12.48 -6.57
C ILE A 136 -0.06 11.86 -6.00
N ARG A 137 0.99 11.74 -6.81
CA ARG A 137 2.29 11.20 -6.41
C ARG A 137 2.88 11.99 -5.25
N ALA A 138 2.91 13.32 -5.36
CA ALA A 138 3.40 14.18 -4.29
C ALA A 138 2.59 14.02 -3.00
N ALA A 139 1.25 13.91 -3.10
CA ALA A 139 0.39 13.69 -1.94
C ALA A 139 0.62 12.33 -1.29
N VAL A 140 0.80 11.27 -2.09
CA VAL A 140 1.13 9.91 -1.61
C VAL A 140 2.48 9.92 -0.90
N GLN A 141 3.53 10.46 -1.52
CA GLN A 141 4.86 10.54 -0.91
C GLN A 141 4.82 11.32 0.40
N THR A 142 4.15 12.48 0.41
CA THR A 142 3.97 13.29 1.62
C THR A 142 3.27 12.50 2.73
N PHE A 143 2.20 11.79 2.41
CA PHE A 143 1.47 10.96 3.36
C PHE A 143 2.37 9.87 3.95
N ILE A 144 3.07 9.10 3.11
CA ILE A 144 3.97 8.01 3.56
C ILE A 144 5.10 8.57 4.43
N THR A 145 5.74 9.66 4.02
CA THR A 145 6.78 10.33 4.83
C THR A 145 6.24 10.81 6.17
N GLN A 146 5.01 11.32 6.23
CA GLN A 146 4.41 11.80 7.48
C GLN A 146 4.08 10.66 8.44
N ILE A 147 3.45 9.58 7.96
CA ILE A 147 3.09 8.47 8.85
C ILE A 147 4.34 7.76 9.39
N ASN A 148 5.42 7.67 8.61
CA ASN A 148 6.69 7.08 9.05
C ASN A 148 7.44 7.94 10.08
N LYS A 149 7.09 9.22 10.27
CA LYS A 149 7.60 10.03 11.39
C LYS A 149 6.96 9.66 12.72
N GLU A 150 5.80 9.00 12.68
CA GLU A 150 5.03 8.64 13.87
C GLU A 150 4.59 7.16 13.82
N PRO A 151 5.55 6.22 13.79
CA PRO A 151 5.27 4.79 13.57
C PRO A 151 4.27 4.19 14.57
N MET A 152 4.30 4.62 15.83
CA MET A 152 3.35 4.16 16.85
C MET A 152 1.89 4.52 16.52
N LYS A 153 1.63 5.61 15.77
CA LYS A 153 0.27 5.91 15.28
C LYS A 153 -0.19 4.86 14.28
N ILE A 154 0.71 4.29 13.49
CA ILE A 154 0.41 3.23 12.52
C ILE A 154 0.03 1.96 13.28
N VAL A 155 0.86 1.52 14.23
CA VAL A 155 0.61 0.34 15.07
C VAL A 155 -0.72 0.46 15.81
N ASN A 156 -0.94 1.57 16.53
CA ASN A 156 -2.18 1.81 17.28
C ASN A 156 -3.42 1.84 16.38
N ARG A 157 -3.28 2.34 15.15
CA ARG A 157 -4.40 2.49 14.22
C ARG A 157 -4.74 1.20 13.49
N LEU A 158 -3.73 0.43 13.10
CA LEU A 158 -3.88 -0.71 12.19
C LEU A 158 -3.70 -2.05 12.90
N CYS A 159 -2.71 -2.18 13.77
CA CYS A 159 -2.33 -3.46 14.38
C CYS A 159 -3.10 -3.77 15.67
N LEU A 160 -3.45 -2.76 16.46
CA LEU A 160 -4.08 -2.94 17.79
C LEU A 160 -5.60 -2.78 17.81
N LYS A 161 -6.25 -2.65 16.65
CA LYS A 161 -7.72 -2.48 16.55
C LYS A 161 -8.50 -3.80 16.44
N LEU A 162 -7.92 -4.90 16.92
CA LEU A 162 -8.58 -6.21 16.98
C LEU A 162 -9.65 -6.23 18.09
#